data_AF-A0AAV2N0W2-F1
#
_entry.id   AF-A0AAV2N0W2-F1
#
_cell.length_a   1.000
_cell.length_b   1.000
_cell.length_c   1.000
_cell.angle_alpha   90.00
_cell.angle_beta   90.00
_cell.angle_gamma   90.00
#
_symmetry.space_group_name_H-M   'P 1'
#
loop_
_entity.id
_entity.type
_entity.pdbx_description
1 polymer ?
#
loop_
_entity_poly.entity_id
_entity_poly.type
_entity_poly.pdbx_seq_one_letter_code
_entity_poly.pdbx_strand_id
1 'polypeptide(L)'
;MEYVNSYHPAAMPDVMSYRAKTSPFKNYPFSEESIKNVKPITWWLALKINVNTVTFDLVTQLHTAIASSASIERLFSAFGLVHTKLRNRLGVEKASKLVTILKALNKKGKIDQTEHEIETELTESV
;
A
#
# COMPACT_ATOMS: atom_id res chain seq x y z
N MET A 1 -10.66 -16.59 16.52
CA MET A 1 -9.75 -16.35 17.66
C MET A 1 -8.78 -17.51 17.83
N GLU A 2 -9.19 -18.75 17.58
CA GLU A 2 -8.33 -19.94 17.68
C GLU A 2 -7.00 -19.82 16.92
N TYR A 3 -7.00 -19.34 15.67
CA TYR A 3 -5.76 -19.09 14.92
C TYR A 3 -4.79 -18.14 15.65
N VAL A 4 -5.26 -16.98 16.10
CA VAL A 4 -4.41 -16.02 16.83
C VAL A 4 -3.94 -16.64 18.14
N ASN A 5 -4.79 -17.42 18.81
CA ASN A 5 -4.41 -18.09 20.06
C ASN A 5 -3.29 -19.12 19.86
N SER A 6 -3.36 -19.88 18.76
CA SER A 6 -2.42 -20.95 18.45
C SER A 6 -1.10 -20.45 17.88
N TYR A 7 -1.12 -19.40 17.06
CA TYR A 7 0.07 -18.91 16.33
C TYR A 7 0.65 -17.61 16.88
N HIS A 8 -0.17 -16.75 17.49
CA HIS A 8 0.24 -15.44 17.99
C HIS A 8 -0.42 -15.11 19.35
N PRO A 9 -0.22 -15.94 20.39
CA PRO A 9 -0.90 -15.79 21.67
C PRO A 9 -0.63 -14.41 22.33
N ALA A 10 0.56 -13.85 22.10
CA ALA A 10 0.93 -12.52 22.60
C ALA A 10 0.08 -11.37 22.01
N ALA A 11 -0.54 -11.56 20.85
CA ALA A 11 -1.43 -10.59 20.23
C ALA A 11 -2.90 -10.73 20.69
N MET A 12 -3.25 -11.84 21.37
CA MET A 12 -4.62 -12.11 21.80
C MET A 12 -5.21 -11.01 22.69
N PRO A 13 -4.51 -10.47 23.71
CA PRO A 13 -5.04 -9.41 24.57
C PRO A 13 -5.42 -8.17 23.77
N ASP A 14 -4.58 -7.75 22.82
CA ASP A 14 -4.84 -6.59 21.97
C ASP A 14 -6.03 -6.85 21.04
N VAL A 15 -6.17 -8.06 20.48
CA VAL A 15 -7.33 -8.40 19.65
C VAL A 15 -8.63 -8.39 20.45
N MET A 16 -8.60 -8.85 21.71
CA MET A 16 -9.75 -8.79 22.61
C MET A 16 -10.09 -7.34 22.97
N SER A 17 -9.09 -6.52 23.34
CA SER A 17 -9.29 -5.10 23.64
C SER A 17 -9.78 -4.31 22.44
N TYR A 18 -9.30 -4.61 21.23
CA TYR A 18 -9.77 -3.99 19.99
C TYR A 18 -11.25 -4.31 19.74
N ARG A 19 -11.66 -5.58 19.88
CA ARG A 19 -13.07 -5.98 19.73
C ARG A 19 -13.97 -5.35 20.79
N ALA A 20 -13.47 -5.21 22.01
CA ALA A 20 -14.17 -4.57 23.11
C ALA A 20 -14.18 -3.03 23.01
N LYS A 21 -13.42 -2.44 22.08
CA LYS A 21 -13.18 -0.98 21.97
C LYS A 21 -12.70 -0.38 23.30
N THR A 22 -11.84 -1.12 23.99
CA THR A 22 -11.25 -0.73 25.28
C THR A 22 -9.79 -0.33 25.11
N SER A 23 -9.21 0.27 26.16
CA SER A 23 -7.80 0.66 26.18
C SER A 23 -6.89 -0.46 25.65
N PRO A 24 -5.97 -0.17 24.71
CA PRO A 24 -5.51 1.16 24.25
C PRO A 24 -6.38 1.83 23.18
N PHE A 25 -7.42 1.16 22.68
CA PHE A 25 -8.27 1.61 21.58
C PHE A 25 -9.40 2.50 22.10
N LYS A 26 -9.12 3.81 22.23
CA LYS A 26 -10.15 4.80 22.63
C LYS A 26 -11.27 4.88 21.58
N ASN A 27 -12.42 5.47 21.92
CA ASN A 27 -13.58 5.52 21.02
C ASN A 27 -13.46 6.53 19.87
N TYR A 28 -12.73 7.63 20.06
CA TYR A 28 -12.62 8.72 19.06
C TYR A 28 -12.02 8.29 17.70
N PRO A 29 -11.02 7.39 17.60
CA PRO A 29 -10.48 6.89 16.33
C PRO A 29 -11.46 5.98 15.57
N PHE A 30 -12.55 5.54 16.21
CA PHE A 30 -13.63 4.77 15.59
C PHE A 30 -14.81 5.65 15.16
N SER A 31 -14.69 6.98 15.26
CA SER A 31 -15.69 7.90 14.73
C SER A 31 -15.76 7.81 13.20
N GLU A 32 -16.94 8.06 12.62
CA GLU A 32 -17.11 8.05 11.16
C GLU A 32 -16.15 9.00 10.46
N GLU A 33 -15.91 10.17 11.05
CA GLU A 33 -14.97 11.16 10.53
C GLU A 33 -13.53 10.61 10.47
N SER A 34 -13.10 9.90 11.52
CA SER A 34 -11.76 9.29 11.54
C SER A 34 -11.66 8.15 10.53
N ILE A 35 -12.70 7.33 10.39
CA ILE A 35 -12.72 6.20 9.45
C ILE A 35 -12.67 6.67 8.00
N LYS A 36 -13.31 7.80 7.68
CA LYS A 36 -13.33 8.37 6.31
C LYS A 36 -12.01 9.07 5.94
N ASN A 37 -11.39 9.78 6.90
CA ASN A 37 -10.26 10.67 6.60
C ASN A 37 -8.88 10.08 6.94
N VAL A 38 -8.81 9.07 7.81
CA VAL A 38 -7.53 8.51 8.25
C VAL A 38 -7.22 7.22 7.50
N LYS A 39 -6.05 7.17 6.87
CA LYS A 39 -5.55 5.94 6.25
C LYS A 39 -5.40 4.84 7.32
N PRO A 40 -5.83 3.60 7.06
CA PRO A 40 -5.76 2.52 8.05
C PRO A 40 -4.37 2.32 8.68
N ILE A 41 -3.29 2.40 7.89
CA ILE A 41 -1.93 2.28 8.43
C ILE A 41 -1.54 3.44 9.36
N THR A 42 -1.99 4.66 9.07
CA THR A 42 -1.75 5.84 9.91
C THR A 42 -2.43 5.70 11.27
N TRP A 43 -3.62 5.10 11.28
CA TRP A 43 -4.35 4.78 12.50
C TRP A 43 -3.56 3.83 13.41
N TRP A 44 -3.00 2.76 12.84
CA TRP A 44 -2.17 1.80 13.60
C TRP A 44 -0.85 2.40 14.07
N LEU A 45 -0.22 3.26 13.26
CA LEU A 45 1.01 3.97 13.64
C LEU A 45 0.81 4.86 14.88
N ALA A 46 -0.35 5.50 15.02
CA ALA A 46 -0.67 6.31 16.20
C ALA A 46 -0.76 5.48 17.50
N LEU A 47 -1.01 4.18 17.39
CA LEU A 47 -1.15 3.26 18.52
C LEU A 47 0.12 2.45 18.81
N LYS A 48 1.20 2.64 18.04
CA LYS A 48 2.43 1.84 18.11
C LYS A 48 3.02 1.71 19.53
N ILE A 49 2.94 2.76 20.34
CA ILE A 49 3.51 2.78 21.70
C ILE A 49 2.59 2.06 22.71
N ASN A 50 1.29 1.98 22.41
CA ASN A 50 0.26 1.50 23.35
C ASN A 50 -0.17 0.05 23.08
N VAL A 51 0.28 -0.55 21.98
CA VAL A 51 -0.06 -1.90 21.51
C VAL A 51 1.18 -2.78 21.56
N ASN A 52 1.01 -4.09 21.77
CA ASN A 52 2.15 -5.03 21.77
C ASN A 52 2.90 -4.96 20.42
N THR A 53 4.23 -5.04 20.46
CA THR A 53 5.08 -5.01 19.26
C THR A 53 4.72 -6.13 18.29
N VAL A 54 4.38 -7.33 18.78
CA VAL A 54 3.96 -8.48 17.96
C VAL A 54 2.68 -8.15 17.20
N THR A 55 1.69 -7.56 17.88
CA THR A 55 0.43 -7.13 17.23
C THR A 55 0.70 -6.07 16.18
N PHE A 56 1.54 -5.09 16.50
CA PHE A 56 1.88 -4.00 15.58
C PHE A 56 2.59 -4.52 14.32
N ASP A 57 3.53 -5.45 14.47
CA ASP A 57 4.25 -6.06 13.35
C ASP A 57 3.32 -6.88 12.46
N LEU A 58 2.41 -7.68 13.05
CA LEU A 58 1.40 -8.44 12.31
C LEU A 58 0.49 -7.53 11.49
N VAL A 59 0.01 -6.45 12.08
CA VAL A 59 -0.87 -5.51 11.38
C VAL A 59 -0.12 -4.76 10.28
N THR A 60 1.13 -4.39 10.53
CA THR A 60 1.98 -3.74 9.51
C THR A 60 2.20 -4.69 8.34
N GLN A 61 2.54 -5.96 8.62
CA GLN A 61 2.68 -6.99 7.59
C GLN A 61 1.39 -7.13 6.78
N LEU A 62 0.23 -7.20 7.45
CA LEU A 62 -1.07 -7.30 6.78
C LEU A 62 -1.36 -6.12 5.84
N HIS A 63 -1.05 -4.89 6.25
CA HIS A 63 -1.26 -3.71 5.40
C HIS A 63 -0.25 -3.58 4.26
N THR A 64 0.93 -4.19 4.39
CA THR A 64 1.94 -4.23 3.32
C THR A 64 1.79 -5.43 2.39
N ALA A 65 1.00 -6.43 2.77
CA ALA A 65 0.71 -7.59 1.96
C ALA A 65 -0.08 -7.16 0.72
N ILE A 66 0.50 -7.35 -0.45
CA ILE A 66 -0.16 -7.07 -1.73
C ILE A 66 -1.24 -8.13 -1.94
N ALA A 67 -2.51 -7.71 -1.96
CA ALA A 67 -3.66 -8.62 -2.10
C ALA A 67 -3.79 -9.28 -3.48
N SER A 68 -3.06 -8.79 -4.50
CA SER A 68 -3.18 -9.29 -5.87
C SER A 68 -1.84 -9.30 -6.62
N SER A 69 -1.55 -10.42 -7.28
CA SER A 69 -0.44 -10.52 -8.25
C SER A 69 -0.63 -9.61 -9.47
N ALA A 70 -1.86 -9.13 -9.73
CA ALA A 70 -2.18 -8.32 -10.91
C ALA A 70 -1.33 -7.05 -11.02
N SER A 71 -0.94 -6.46 -9.88
CA SER A 71 -0.04 -5.29 -9.87
C SER A 71 1.35 -5.64 -10.41
N ILE A 72 1.85 -6.83 -10.07
CA ILE A 72 3.14 -7.35 -10.57
C ILE A 72 2.99 -7.79 -12.04
N GLU A 73 1.86 -8.39 -12.41
CA GLU A 73 1.58 -8.78 -13.81
C GLU A 73 1.48 -7.55 -14.72
N ARG A 74 0.83 -6.46 -14.26
CA ARG A 74 0.82 -5.17 -14.97
C ARG A 74 2.23 -4.60 -15.13
N LEU A 75 3.08 -4.76 -14.11
CA LEU A 75 4.49 -4.36 -14.18
C LEU A 75 5.25 -5.17 -15.23
N PHE A 76 5.06 -6.50 -15.26
CA PHE A 76 5.69 -7.37 -16.27
C PHE A 76 5.17 -7.09 -17.68
N SER A 77 3.89 -6.81 -17.85
CA SER A 77 3.31 -6.41 -19.13
C SER A 77 3.90 -5.08 -19.62
N ALA A 78 3.98 -4.08 -18.74
CA ALA A 78 4.58 -2.78 -19.06
C ALA A 78 6.07 -2.88 -19.45
N PHE A 79 6.80 -3.84 -18.88
CA PHE A 79 8.19 -4.13 -19.25
C PHE A 79 8.34 -5.33 -20.17
N GLY A 80 7.26 -5.76 -20.86
CA GLY A 80 7.26 -6.93 -21.73
C GLY A 80 8.38 -6.87 -22.78
N LEU A 81 8.68 -5.67 -23.30
CA LEU A 81 9.79 -5.43 -24.23
C LEU A 81 11.15 -5.85 -23.64
N VAL A 82 11.41 -5.55 -22.37
CA VAL A 82 12.66 -5.89 -21.66
C VAL A 82 12.70 -7.37 -21.29
N HIS A 83 11.55 -8.01 -21.05
CA HIS A 83 11.46 -9.43 -20.69
C HIS A 83 11.48 -10.40 -21.90
N THR A 84 11.53 -9.89 -23.13
CA THR A 84 11.65 -10.71 -24.35
C THR A 84 13.12 -11.07 -24.69
N LYS A 85 13.37 -11.64 -25.88
CA LYS A 85 14.72 -11.92 -26.45
C LYS A 85 15.66 -10.72 -26.41
N LEU A 86 15.13 -9.50 -26.27
CA LEU A 86 15.89 -8.27 -26.06
C LEU A 86 16.74 -8.31 -24.77
N ARG A 87 16.23 -8.88 -23.66
CA ARG A 87 17.01 -9.07 -22.41
C ARG A 87 18.29 -9.86 -22.66
N ASN A 88 18.13 -10.96 -23.40
CA ASN A 88 19.21 -11.91 -23.69
C ASN A 88 20.27 -11.29 -24.61
N ARG A 89 19.91 -10.24 -25.36
CA ARG A 89 20.85 -9.47 -26.21
C ARG A 89 21.51 -8.30 -25.48
N LEU A 90 20.84 -7.67 -24.52
CA LEU A 90 21.31 -6.47 -23.82
C LEU A 90 22.18 -6.77 -22.59
N GLY A 91 21.97 -7.92 -21.95
CA GLY A 91 22.56 -8.22 -20.64
C GLY A 91 21.90 -7.44 -19.50
N VAL A 92 22.17 -7.87 -18.25
CA VAL A 92 21.47 -7.40 -17.04
C VAL A 92 21.64 -5.89 -16.80
N GLU A 93 22.87 -5.38 -16.98
CA GLU A 93 23.20 -3.98 -16.67
C GLU A 93 22.45 -3.00 -17.59
N LYS A 94 22.46 -3.24 -18.91
CA LYS A 94 21.79 -2.38 -19.88
C LYS A 94 20.26 -2.49 -19.79
N ALA A 95 19.75 -3.68 -19.50
CA ALA A 95 18.32 -3.88 -19.26
C ALA A 95 17.83 -3.09 -18.02
N SER A 96 18.61 -3.04 -16.94
CA SER A 96 18.27 -2.28 -15.73
C SER A 96 18.20 -0.77 -15.98
N LYS A 97 19.17 -0.22 -16.74
CA LYS A 97 19.14 1.18 -17.18
C LYS A 97 17.90 1.48 -18.03
N LEU A 98 17.55 0.57 -18.95
CA LEU A 98 16.36 0.70 -19.80
C LEU A 98 15.05 0.70 -18.99
N VAL A 99 14.90 -0.20 -18.01
CA VAL A 99 13.75 -0.21 -17.09
C VAL A 99 13.64 1.11 -16.32
N THR A 100 14.76 1.66 -15.87
CA THR A 100 14.79 2.94 -15.15
C THR A 100 14.29 4.09 -16.03
N ILE A 101 14.75 4.15 -17.29
CA ILE A 101 14.31 5.16 -18.26
C ILE A 101 12.81 4.99 -18.58
N LEU A 102 12.36 3.77 -18.88
CA LEU A 102 10.95 3.47 -19.17
C LEU A 102 10.05 3.83 -17.98
N LYS A 103 10.47 3.55 -16.75
CA LYS A 103 9.74 3.96 -15.53
C LYS A 103 9.63 5.48 -15.42
N ALA A 104 10.70 6.22 -15.74
CA ALA A 104 10.69 7.68 -15.72
C ALA A 104 9.77 8.28 -16.80
N LEU A 105 9.79 7.72 -18.02
CA LEU A 105 8.92 8.15 -19.11
C LEU A 105 7.44 7.88 -18.82
N ASN A 106 7.11 6.70 -18.29
CA ASN A 106 5.74 6.34 -17.88
C ASN A 106 5.23 7.20 -16.72
N LYS A 107 6.12 7.81 -15.92
CA LYS A 107 5.75 8.75 -14.87
C LYS A 107 5.44 10.14 -15.42
N LYS A 108 6.16 10.61 -16.44
CA LYS A 108 5.89 11.91 -17.12
C LYS A 108 4.55 11.92 -17.85
N GLY A 109 4.24 10.87 -18.62
CA GLY A 109 2.97 10.80 -19.36
C GLY A 109 1.72 10.82 -18.48
N LYS A 110 1.83 10.40 -17.20
CA LYS A 110 0.72 10.53 -16.24
C LYS A 110 0.53 11.96 -15.72
N ILE A 111 1.60 12.73 -15.59
CA ILE A 111 1.55 14.11 -15.09
C ILE A 111 0.91 15.00 -16.16
N ASP A 112 1.34 14.88 -17.42
CA ASP A 112 0.76 15.63 -18.54
C ASP A 112 -0.74 15.34 -18.76
N GLN A 113 -1.19 14.09 -18.53
CA GLN A 113 -2.61 13.72 -18.63
C GLN A 113 -3.45 14.28 -17.48
N THR A 114 -2.88 14.33 -16.27
CA THR A 114 -3.58 14.86 -15.08
C THR A 114 -3.70 16.38 -15.15
N GLU A 115 -2.67 17.07 -15.67
CA GLU A 115 -2.70 18.52 -15.88
C GLU A 115 -3.73 18.92 -16.95
N HIS A 116 -3.87 18.12 -18.02
CA HIS A 116 -4.87 18.37 -19.06
C HIS A 116 -6.32 18.16 -18.57
N GLU A 117 -6.58 17.13 -17.74
CA GLU A 117 -7.91 16.92 -17.14
C GLU A 117 -8.32 18.06 -16.21
N ILE A 118 -7.39 18.59 -15.40
CA ILE A 118 -7.65 19.72 -14.48
C ILE A 118 -7.91 21.02 -15.25
N GLU A 119 -7.17 21.29 -16.34
CA GLU A 119 -7.41 22.47 -17.18
C GLU A 119 -8.77 22.41 -17.89
N THR A 120 -9.20 21.22 -18.31
CA THR A 120 -10.47 21.04 -19.03
C THR A 120 -11.67 21.25 -18.09
N GLU A 121 -11.62 20.74 -16.85
CA GLU A 121 -12.67 20.96 -15.83
C GLU A 121 -12.80 22.44 -15.41
N LEU A 122 -11.69 23.19 -15.38
CA LEU A 122 -11.72 24.62 -15.08
C LEU A 122 -12.36 25.44 -16.22
N THR A 123 -12.14 25.05 -17.48
CA THR A 123 -12.72 25.75 -18.64
C THR A 123 -14.20 25.48 -18.86
N GLU A 124 -14.75 24.35 -18.39
CA GLU A 124 -16.18 24.04 -18.48
C GLU A 124 -17.03 24.64 -17.33
N SER A 125 -16.38 25.29 -16.36
CA SER A 125 -17.01 25.92 -15.18
C SER A 125 -17.23 27.44 -15.30
N VAL A 126 -17.05 28.01 -16.50
CA VAL A 126 -17.25 29.44 -16.82
C VAL A 126 -18.43 29.63 -17.79
#